data_AF-A0A813U5F1-F1
#
_entry.id   AF-A0A813U5F1-F1
#
_cell.length_a   1.000
_cell.length_b   1.000
_cell.length_c   1.000
_cell.angle_alpha   90.00
_cell.angle_beta   90.00
_cell.angle_gamma   90.00
#
_symmetry.space_group_name_H-M   'P 1'
#
loop_
_entity.id
_entity.type
_entity.pdbx_description
1 polymer ?
#
loop_
_entity_poly.entity_id
_entity_poly.type
_entity_poly.pdbx_seq_one_letter_code
_entity_poly.pdbx_strand_id
1 'polypeptide(L)'
;MYYIQPWMLAVIIPLACIREGQHLLYQLHLLNKKSFAHIRSSIGLFGSSALLAFSLEFSEFLLVSNTSSLTLSVSGIFKEVVMLYLAVEYNNNELNRINIIGLIICLTGIIFHCILKFYNIQKEKPVIGDSIVTERLLLHRLESTDEWSLDGDMVNIRRTSVND
;
A
#
# COMPACT_ATOMS: atom_id res chain seq x y z
N MET A 1 11.78 -3.09 -7.19
CA MET A 1 11.66 -2.08 -6.12
C MET A 1 13.01 -1.52 -5.69
N TYR A 2 14.02 -2.34 -5.36
CA TYR A 2 15.38 -1.87 -4.97
C TYR A 2 16.09 -0.94 -5.99
N TYR A 3 15.75 -1.05 -7.28
CA TYR A 3 16.30 -0.18 -8.35
C TYR A 3 15.59 1.18 -8.48
N ILE A 4 14.36 1.33 -7.99
CA ILE A 4 13.55 2.55 -8.19
C ILE A 4 13.79 3.56 -7.06
N GLN A 5 14.02 3.08 -5.84
CA GLN A 5 14.37 3.89 -4.67
C GLN A 5 15.57 4.83 -4.87
N PRO A 6 16.73 4.37 -5.39
CA PRO A 6 17.88 5.24 -5.60
C PRO A 6 17.62 6.30 -6.69
N TRP A 7 16.74 6.03 -7.64
CA TRP A 7 16.35 7.01 -8.66
C TRP A 7 15.49 8.14 -8.08
N MET A 8 14.53 7.81 -7.21
CA MET A 8 13.74 8.80 -6.48
C MET A 8 14.66 9.67 -5.59
N LEU A 9 15.61 9.05 -4.89
CA LEU A 9 16.59 9.76 -4.08
C LEU A 9 17.47 10.68 -4.96
N ALA A 10 17.97 10.18 -6.09
CA ALA A 10 18.83 10.93 -7.00
C ALA A 10 18.17 12.20 -7.58
N VAL A 11 16.84 12.20 -7.72
CA VAL A 11 16.09 13.39 -8.17
C VAL A 11 15.80 14.36 -7.02
N ILE A 12 15.54 13.84 -5.82
CA ILE A 12 15.22 14.67 -4.64
C ILE A 12 16.47 15.31 -4.03
N ILE A 13 17.63 14.63 -4.03
CA ILE A 13 18.90 15.15 -3.47
C ILE A 13 19.31 16.52 -4.07
N PRO A 14 19.38 16.72 -5.40
CA PRO A 14 19.73 18.01 -5.97
C PRO A 14 18.75 19.11 -5.56
N LEU A 15 17.45 18.77 -5.54
CA LEU A 15 16.39 19.71 -5.20
C LEU A 15 16.42 20.10 -3.72
N ALA A 16 16.70 19.14 -2.83
CA ALA A 16 16.92 19.34 -1.41
C ALA A 16 18.18 20.18 -1.15
N CYS A 17 19.28 19.91 -1.86
CA CYS A 17 20.50 20.70 -1.77
C CYS A 17 20.29 22.17 -2.16
N ILE A 18 19.51 22.45 -3.22
CA ILE A 18 19.24 23.82 -3.65
C ILE A 18 18.34 24.55 -2.64
N ARG A 19 17.31 23.86 -2.13
CA ARG A 19 16.28 24.51 -1.30
C ARG A 19 16.67 24.61 0.18
N GLU A 20 17.23 23.55 0.73
CA GLU A 20 17.54 23.44 2.16
C GLU A 20 19.04 23.54 2.46
N GLY A 21 19.91 23.39 1.46
CA GLY A 21 21.36 23.40 1.67
C GLY A 21 21.90 24.70 2.25
N GLN A 22 21.33 25.85 1.87
CA GLN A 22 21.73 27.14 2.44
C GLN A 22 21.35 27.26 3.92
N HIS A 23 20.18 26.74 4.30
CA HIS A 23 19.71 26.71 5.69
C HIS A 23 20.54 25.75 6.56
N LEU A 24 20.93 24.59 6.00
CA LEU A 24 21.79 23.61 6.66
C LEU A 24 23.20 24.16 6.96
N LEU A 25 23.80 24.88 6.01
CA LEU A 25 25.13 25.50 6.19
C LEU A 25 25.14 26.53 7.33
N TYR A 26 24.07 27.31 7.46
CA TYR A 26 23.92 28.29 8.54
C TYR A 26 23.76 27.61 9.91
N GLN A 27 22.95 26.55 9.97
CA GLN A 27 22.75 25.73 11.18
C GLN A 27 24.04 25.02 11.61
N LEU A 28 24.81 24.44 10.68
CA LEU A 28 26.10 23.79 10.96
C LEU A 28 27.14 24.77 11.54
N HIS A 29 27.17 26.01 11.04
CA HIS A 29 28.05 27.04 11.58
C HIS A 29 27.68 27.46 13.01
N LEU A 30 26.38 27.41 13.35
CA LEU A 30 25.85 27.64 14.70
C LEU A 30 26.05 26.45 15.64
N LEU A 31 26.02 25.21 15.12
CA LEU A 31 26.28 23.99 15.89
C LEU A 31 27.75 23.87 16.30
N ASN A 32 28.68 24.37 15.47
CA ASN A 32 30.12 24.39 15.78
C ASN A 32 30.47 25.24 17.03
N LYS A 33 29.56 26.11 17.48
CA LYS A 33 29.72 26.92 18.70
C LYS A 33 28.93 26.39 19.91
N LYS A 34 28.19 25.28 19.77
CA LYS A 34 27.30 24.74 20.83
C LYS A 34 27.93 23.56 21.60
N SER A 35 27.54 23.43 22.87
CA SER A 35 28.01 22.41 23.82
C SER A 35 27.69 20.97 23.38
N PHE A 36 28.59 20.02 23.69
CA PHE A 36 28.53 18.59 23.36
C PHE A 36 27.19 17.91 23.72
N ALA A 37 26.50 18.37 24.76
CA ALA A 37 25.23 17.81 25.21
C ALA A 37 24.09 18.05 24.20
N HIS A 38 24.08 19.19 23.52
CA HIS A 38 23.04 19.54 22.55
C HIS A 38 23.19 18.73 21.25
N ILE A 39 24.43 18.54 20.81
CA ILE A 39 24.76 17.75 19.62
C ILE A 39 24.28 16.30 19.77
N ARG A 40 24.49 15.68 20.93
CA ARG A 40 24.03 14.31 21.22
C ARG A 40 22.51 14.19 21.20
N SER A 41 21.79 15.16 21.75
CA SER A 41 20.32 15.17 21.74
C SER A 41 19.77 15.31 20.31
N SER A 42 20.33 16.24 19.53
CA SER A 42 19.93 16.45 18.13
C SER A 42 20.18 15.22 17.26
N ILE A 43 21.32 14.56 17.42
CA ILE A 43 21.62 13.29 16.73
C ILE A 43 20.63 12.20 17.11
N GLY A 44 20.22 12.12 18.38
CA GLY A 44 19.18 11.19 18.83
C GLY A 44 17.84 11.42 18.14
N LEU A 45 17.40 12.68 18.03
CA LEU A 45 16.14 13.05 17.38
C LEU A 45 16.17 12.85 15.85
N PHE A 46 17.29 13.17 15.21
CA PHE A 46 17.49 12.87 13.78
C PHE A 46 17.53 11.36 13.52
N GLY A 47 18.20 10.60 14.41
CA GLY A 47 18.26 9.14 14.33
C GLY A 47 16.89 8.49 14.46
N SER A 48 16.07 8.93 15.42
CA SER A 48 14.71 8.40 15.58
C SER A 48 13.81 8.74 14.38
N SER A 49 13.93 9.95 13.83
CA SER A 49 13.19 10.36 12.62
C SER A 49 13.62 9.56 11.39
N ALA A 50 14.93 9.30 11.23
CA ALA A 50 15.46 8.47 10.15
C ALA A 50 15.04 7.00 10.28
N LEU A 51 15.04 6.46 11.50
CA LEU A 51 14.55 5.10 11.78
C LEU A 51 13.06 4.99 11.45
N LEU A 52 12.24 5.97 11.84
CA LEU A 52 10.82 6.02 11.53
C LEU A 52 10.57 6.09 10.01
N ALA A 53 11.28 6.98 9.31
CA ALA A 53 11.19 7.06 7.85
C ALA A 53 11.58 5.74 7.18
N PHE A 54 12.67 5.11 7.63
CA PHE A 54 13.10 3.80 7.15
C PHE A 54 12.08 2.70 7.43
N SER A 55 11.48 2.67 8.62
CA SER A 55 10.42 1.71 8.96
C SER A 55 9.16 1.88 8.11
N LEU A 56 8.78 3.13 7.79
CA LEU A 56 7.64 3.40 6.89
C LEU A 56 7.92 2.92 5.46
N GLU A 57 9.13 3.18 4.95
CA GLU A 57 9.58 2.72 3.64
C GLU A 57 9.67 1.18 3.59
N PHE A 58 10.18 0.57 4.65
CA PHE A 58 10.32 -0.88 4.77
C PHE A 58 8.96 -1.58 4.91
N SER A 59 8.01 -0.97 5.63
CA SER A 59 6.64 -1.45 5.74
C SER A 59 5.95 -1.49 4.38
N GLU A 60 6.15 -0.46 3.55
CA GLU A 60 5.61 -0.41 2.18
C GLU A 60 6.26 -1.48 1.29
N PHE A 61 7.59 -1.63 1.39
CA PHE A 61 8.32 -2.64 0.62
C PHE A 61 7.90 -4.08 0.97
N LEU A 62 7.87 -4.43 2.27
CA LEU A 62 7.45 -5.77 2.72
C LEU A 62 6.04 -6.12 2.27
N LEU A 63 5.17 -5.11 2.24
CA LEU A 63 3.76 -5.30 2.00
C LEU A 63 3.44 -5.38 0.50
N VAL A 64 4.16 -4.63 -0.34
CA VAL A 64 4.24 -4.87 -1.80
C VAL A 64 4.73 -6.28 -2.10
N SER A 65 5.69 -6.79 -1.33
CA SER A 65 6.26 -8.13 -1.55
C SER A 65 5.36 -9.28 -1.11
N ASN A 66 4.40 -9.06 -0.21
CA ASN A 66 3.66 -10.15 0.44
C ASN A 66 2.14 -10.15 0.20
N THR A 67 1.51 -9.15 -0.43
CA THR A 67 0.02 -9.11 -0.42
C THR A 67 -0.68 -8.38 -1.57
N SER A 68 -1.94 -8.77 -1.81
CA SER A 68 -2.89 -8.19 -2.79
C SER A 68 -3.29 -6.73 -2.47
N SER A 69 -3.89 -6.04 -3.46
CA SER A 69 -4.31 -4.61 -3.43
C SER A 69 -5.01 -4.15 -2.14
N LEU A 70 -5.79 -5.02 -1.48
CA LEU A 70 -6.49 -4.72 -0.23
C LEU A 70 -5.54 -4.33 0.91
N THR A 71 -4.43 -5.05 1.06
CA THR A 71 -3.44 -4.83 2.12
C THR A 71 -2.60 -3.59 1.83
N LEU A 72 -2.17 -3.40 0.58
CA LEU A 72 -1.48 -2.16 0.12
C LEU A 72 -2.24 -0.91 0.54
N SER A 73 -3.55 -0.99 0.37
CA SER A 73 -4.43 0.10 0.67
C SER A 73 -4.66 0.26 2.18
N VAL A 74 -4.43 -0.76 3.04
CA VAL A 74 -4.49 -0.62 4.52
C VAL A 74 -3.17 -0.04 5.04
N SER A 75 -2.04 -0.47 4.47
CA SER A 75 -0.71 0.07 4.77
C SER A 75 -0.62 1.56 4.45
N GLY A 76 -1.17 2.00 3.32
CA GLY A 76 -1.21 3.42 2.96
C GLY A 76 -1.93 4.29 4.00
N ILE A 77 -3.08 3.84 4.49
CA ILE A 77 -3.83 4.55 5.55
C ILE A 77 -3.02 4.60 6.85
N PHE A 78 -2.40 3.49 7.24
CA PHE A 78 -1.54 3.47 8.44
C PHE A 78 -0.35 4.42 8.31
N LYS A 79 0.30 4.47 7.14
CA LYS A 79 1.39 5.41 6.83
C LYS A 79 0.94 6.86 6.96
N GLU A 80 -0.22 7.21 6.40
CA GLU A 80 -0.79 8.56 6.52
C GLU A 80 -1.06 8.94 7.99
N VAL A 81 -1.60 8.02 8.79
CA VAL A 81 -1.87 8.25 10.23
C VAL A 81 -0.57 8.46 11.02
N VAL A 82 0.47 7.65 10.78
CA VAL A 82 1.77 7.81 11.44
C VAL A 82 2.45 9.12 11.06
N MET A 83 2.43 9.48 9.77
CA MET A 83 2.96 10.76 9.30
C MET A 83 2.22 11.95 9.91
N LEU A 84 0.89 11.86 10.04
CA LEU A 84 0.07 12.89 10.66
C LEU A 84 0.40 13.04 12.15
N TYR A 85 0.50 11.94 12.88
CA TYR A 85 0.87 11.94 14.30
C TYR A 85 2.24 12.60 14.51
N LEU A 86 3.23 12.25 13.70
CA LEU A 86 4.56 12.86 13.76
C LEU A 86 4.52 14.36 13.42
N ALA A 87 3.69 14.78 12.47
CA ALA A 87 3.54 16.19 12.12
C ALA A 87 2.91 17.02 13.24
N VAL A 88 2.01 16.42 14.04
CA VAL A 88 1.41 17.05 15.23
C VAL A 88 2.42 17.11 16.36
N GLU A 89 3.09 16.00 16.66
CA GLU A 89 4.09 15.90 17.72
C GLU A 89 5.29 16.80 17.46
N TYR A 90 5.72 16.97 16.21
CA TYR A 90 6.84 17.86 15.89
C TYR A 90 6.47 19.35 16.03
N ASN A 91 5.20 19.71 15.88
CA ASN A 91 4.69 21.07 16.01
C ASN A 91 4.38 21.47 17.46
N ASN A 92 5.25 21.10 18.41
CA ASN A 92 5.16 21.40 19.85
C ASN A 92 5.07 22.89 20.22
N ASN A 93 5.15 23.81 19.25
CA ASN A 93 5.11 25.26 19.45
C ASN A 93 3.91 25.87 18.74
N GLU A 94 3.10 26.64 19.50
CA GLU A 94 2.00 27.52 19.06
C GLU A 94 1.44 27.20 17.68
N LEU A 95 0.62 26.14 17.61
CA LEU A 95 -0.12 25.76 16.42
C LEU A 95 -0.93 26.97 15.91
N ASN A 96 -0.42 27.61 14.86
CA ASN A 96 -1.13 28.70 14.19
C ASN A 96 -2.49 28.18 13.71
N ARG A 97 -3.54 29.02 13.75
CA ARG A 97 -4.93 28.59 13.44
C ARG A 97 -5.04 27.91 12.07
N ILE A 98 -4.20 28.32 11.11
CA ILE A 98 -4.12 27.75 9.77
C ILE A 98 -3.62 26.30 9.79
N ASN A 99 -2.64 25.97 10.65
CA ASN A 99 -2.12 24.61 10.79
C ASN A 99 -3.17 23.68 11.41
N ILE A 100 -3.94 24.18 12.38
CA ILE A 100 -5.06 23.44 12.99
C ILE A 100 -6.14 23.14 11.94
N ILE A 101 -6.51 24.12 11.12
CA ILE A 101 -7.49 23.91 10.05
C ILE A 101 -6.95 22.89 9.02
N GLY A 102 -5.68 22.99 8.64
CA GLY A 102 -5.02 22.01 7.76
C GLY A 102 -5.03 20.60 8.35
N LEU A 103 -4.80 20.47 9.66
CA LEU A 103 -4.86 19.21 10.38
C LEU A 103 -6.27 18.61 10.37
N ILE A 104 -7.31 19.42 10.63
CA ILE A 104 -8.71 18.97 10.60
C ILE A 104 -9.11 18.50 9.20
N ILE A 105 -8.70 19.22 8.16
CA ILE A 105 -8.97 18.84 6.76
C ILE A 105 -8.26 17.52 6.44
N CYS A 106 -6.99 17.37 6.84
CA CYS A 106 -6.21 16.16 6.63
C CYS A 106 -6.82 14.95 7.34
N LEU A 107 -7.20 15.09 8.62
CA LEU A 107 -7.92 14.07 9.38
C LEU A 107 -9.22 13.66 8.68
N THR A 108 -10.00 14.64 8.24
CA THR A 108 -11.26 14.41 7.53
C THR A 108 -11.03 13.62 6.23
N GLY A 109 -10.00 13.96 5.48
CA GLY A 109 -9.61 13.24 4.26
C GLY A 109 -9.28 11.77 4.52
N ILE A 110 -8.48 11.49 5.56
CA ILE A 110 -8.11 10.12 5.95
C ILE A 110 -9.34 9.32 6.39
N ILE A 111 -10.22 9.92 7.21
CA ILE A 111 -11.47 9.30 7.66
C ILE A 111 -12.39 9.00 6.46
N PHE A 112 -12.55 9.96 5.55
CA PHE A 112 -13.37 9.79 4.36
C PHE A 112 -12.83 8.70 3.42
N HIS A 113 -11.51 8.67 3.21
CA HIS A 113 -10.85 7.62 2.45
C HIS A 113 -11.09 6.24 3.07
N CYS A 114 -10.99 6.14 4.39
CA CYS A 114 -11.27 4.92 5.15
C CYS A 114 -12.73 4.45 4.93
N ILE A 115 -13.70 5.35 5.08
CA ILE A 115 -15.13 5.05 4.87
C ILE A 115 -15.42 4.57 3.44
N LEU A 116 -14.93 5.28 2.43
CA LEU A 116 -15.11 4.91 1.03
C LEU A 116 -14.54 3.52 0.75
N LYS A 117 -13.36 3.25 1.28
CA LYS A 117 -12.71 1.95 1.13
C LYS A 117 -13.51 0.84 1.81
N PHE A 118 -13.96 1.04 3.05
CA PHE A 118 -14.82 0.09 3.75
C PHE A 118 -16.13 -0.18 3.00
N TYR A 119 -16.74 0.87 2.42
CA TYR A 119 -17.95 0.72 1.63
C TYR A 119 -17.71 -0.08 0.32
N ASN A 120 -16.58 0.16 -0.35
CA ASN A 120 -16.20 -0.58 -1.55
C ASN A 120 -15.91 -2.06 -1.23
N ILE A 121 -15.26 -2.35 -0.11
CA ILE A 121 -15.01 -3.73 0.35
C ILE A 121 -16.33 -4.43 0.72
N GLN A 122 -17.29 -3.74 1.33
CA GLN A 122 -18.61 -4.30 1.66
C GLN A 122 -19.47 -4.57 0.42
N LYS A 123 -19.25 -3.84 -0.69
CA LYS A 123 -19.86 -4.16 -1.98
C LYS A 123 -19.25 -5.42 -2.60
N GLU A 124 -17.98 -5.69 -2.35
CA GLU A 124 -17.34 -6.98 -2.63
C GLU A 124 -17.72 -8.02 -1.55
N LYS A 125 -19.01 -8.37 -1.48
CA LYS A 125 -19.41 -9.63 -0.85
C LYS A 125 -18.68 -10.79 -1.54
N PRO A 126 -18.35 -11.86 -0.81
CA PRO A 126 -17.46 -12.88 -1.30
C PRO A 126 -18.00 -13.44 -2.62
N VAL A 127 -17.13 -13.44 -3.61
CA VAL A 127 -17.21 -14.34 -4.77
C VAL A 127 -16.95 -15.79 -4.27
N ILE A 128 -17.66 -16.21 -3.23
CA ILE A 128 -17.95 -17.63 -2.97
C ILE A 128 -18.92 -18.13 -4.06
N GLY A 129 -19.61 -17.19 -4.73
CA GLY A 129 -20.40 -17.44 -5.93
C GLY A 129 -19.59 -18.03 -7.08
N ASP A 130 -18.43 -17.47 -7.46
CA ASP A 130 -17.76 -17.97 -8.67
C ASP A 130 -17.08 -19.31 -8.45
N SER A 131 -16.62 -19.67 -7.25
CA SER A 131 -16.10 -21.02 -7.02
C SER A 131 -17.19 -22.08 -7.11
N ILE A 132 -18.39 -21.81 -6.57
CA ILE A 132 -19.53 -22.75 -6.64
C ILE A 132 -20.13 -22.77 -8.06
N VAL A 133 -20.18 -21.63 -8.74
CA VAL A 133 -20.66 -21.53 -10.13
C VAL A 133 -19.67 -22.18 -11.08
N THR A 134 -18.35 -22.00 -10.88
CA THR A 134 -17.31 -22.66 -11.68
C THR A 134 -17.34 -24.17 -11.46
N GLU A 135 -17.50 -24.66 -10.23
CA GLU A 135 -17.61 -26.10 -9.95
C GLU A 135 -18.88 -26.71 -10.55
N ARG A 136 -20.03 -26.03 -10.46
CA ARG A 136 -21.27 -26.47 -11.13
C ARG A 136 -21.15 -26.46 -12.65
N LEU A 137 -20.45 -25.48 -13.23
CA LEU A 137 -20.20 -25.42 -14.67
C LEU A 137 -19.21 -26.51 -15.13
N LEU A 138 -18.25 -26.90 -14.29
CA LEU A 138 -17.38 -28.05 -14.56
C LEU A 138 -18.15 -29.37 -14.52
N LEU A 139 -19.02 -29.58 -13.53
CA LEU A 139 -19.87 -30.79 -13.48
C LEU A 139 -20.84 -30.86 -14.66
N HIS A 140 -21.46 -29.74 -15.03
CA HIS A 140 -22.35 -29.70 -16.19
C HIS A 140 -21.60 -29.87 -17.52
N ARG A 141 -20.31 -29.45 -17.57
CA ARG A 141 -19.44 -29.71 -18.73
C ARG A 141 -19.08 -31.20 -18.80
N LEU A 142 -18.73 -31.85 -17.69
CA LEU A 142 -18.43 -33.28 -17.65
C LEU A 142 -19.64 -34.12 -18.08
N GLU A 143 -20.83 -33.83 -17.55
CA GLU A 143 -22.07 -34.51 -17.96
C GLU A 143 -22.36 -34.34 -19.46
N SER A 144 -22.10 -33.15 -20.01
CA SER A 144 -22.26 -32.94 -21.46
C SER A 144 -21.25 -33.72 -22.31
N THR A 145 -19.99 -33.86 -21.88
CA THR A 145 -18.98 -34.65 -22.61
C THR A 145 -19.23 -36.16 -22.55
N ASP A 146 -19.86 -36.65 -21.48
CA ASP A 146 -20.24 -38.05 -21.35
C ASP A 146 -21.48 -38.37 -22.20
N GLU A 147 -22.42 -37.42 -22.34
CA GLU A 147 -23.62 -37.58 -23.18
C GLU A 147 -23.28 -37.64 -24.69
N TRP A 148 -22.31 -36.83 -25.16
CA TRP A 148 -21.76 -36.93 -26.52
C TRP A 148 -20.95 -38.22 -26.76
N SER A 149 -20.37 -38.81 -25.71
CA SER A 149 -19.63 -40.07 -25.80
C SER A 149 -20.58 -41.27 -25.89
N LEU A 150 -21.69 -41.27 -25.14
CA LEU A 150 -22.72 -42.31 -25.20
C LEU A 150 -23.55 -42.26 -26.49
N ASP A 151 -23.87 -41.08 -27.02
CA ASP A 151 -24.56 -40.96 -28.31
C ASP A 151 -23.66 -41.40 -29.48
N GLY A 152 -22.38 -41.06 -29.45
CA GLY A 152 -21.38 -41.53 -30.41
C GLY A 152 -21.24 -43.06 -30.43
N ASP A 153 -21.22 -43.70 -29.26
CA ASP A 153 -21.17 -45.16 -29.14
C ASP A 153 -22.48 -45.82 -29.57
N MET A 154 -23.65 -45.26 -29.25
CA MET A 154 -24.95 -45.78 -29.71
C MET A 154 -25.11 -45.66 -31.24
N VAL A 155 -24.63 -44.58 -31.84
CA VAL A 155 -24.61 -44.41 -33.30
C VAL A 155 -23.65 -45.41 -33.96
N ASN A 156 -22.52 -45.71 -33.32
CA ASN A 156 -21.56 -46.68 -33.85
C ASN A 156 -22.06 -48.13 -33.73
N ILE A 157 -22.69 -48.50 -32.60
CA ILE A 157 -23.33 -49.82 -32.41
C ILE A 157 -24.52 -50.01 -33.37
N ARG A 158 -25.31 -48.97 -33.63
CA ARG A 158 -26.40 -49.04 -34.62
C ARG A 158 -25.86 -49.18 -36.05
N ARG A 159 -24.69 -48.62 -36.38
CA ARG A 159 -24.07 -48.79 -37.70
C ARG A 159 -23.44 -50.17 -37.90
N THR A 160 -22.87 -50.79 -36.86
CA THR A 160 -22.30 -52.15 -36.99
C THR A 160 -23.37 -53.21 -37.12
N SER A 161 -24.54 -53.06 -36.47
CA SER A 161 -25.67 -53.98 -36.63
C SER A 161 -26.42 -53.90 -37.97
N VAL A 162 -26.16 -52.89 -38.80
CA VAL A 162 -26.84 -52.70 -40.11
C VAL A 162 -25.97 -53.20 -41.28
N ASN A 163 -24.70 -53.54 -41.03
CA ASN A 163 -23.76 -54.03 -42.04
C ASN A 163 -23.45 -55.53 -41.93
N ASP A 164 -24.16 -56.27 -41.07
CA ASP A 164 -24.24 -57.74 -41.04
C ASP A 164 -25.67 -58.19 -41.38
#